data_AF-A0A3D6A2D9-F1
#
_entry.id   AF-A0A3D6A2D9-F1
#
_cell.length_a   1.000
_cell.length_b   1.000
_cell.length_c   1.000
_cell.angle_alpha   90.00
_cell.angle_beta   90.00
_cell.angle_gamma   90.00
#
_symmetry.space_group_name_H-M   'P 1'
#
loop_
_entity.id
_entity.type
_entity.pdbx_description
1 polymer ?
#
loop_
_entity_poly.entity_id
_entity_poly.type
_entity_poly.pdbx_seq_one_letter_code
_entity_poly.pdbx_strand_id
1 'polypeptide(L)'
;MGDWSLGKALGLSLLLVLIITLLYRSEIRKGTTGSLKWMLPTLRCLAVLVLSLILAGPVLRLQKEEGNRGRITVFLDSSESMNLKDNSFSPGRKILLAKEHGFLPEESKLVDLRLHHASRAMEKVAILIRESKSSASATKNLQDVSSILDTTLKNLKGMESKVVARNKEKHLLEELWFNLDGEELEILFQNDRYKNGKPDQTNYLSKAESRRNIGDRFGRKIRAFLQPPLDGEYKFWIFSDDCSLLRIAQPGKSNFRNILESKSYTPYAWSENLRSESIFLKAGESYPIEMIHKEGAGDDFCSFGWTLPNGKQERPIPGKRFSAPISEKDALQNLSLPERIQKTIRAPLEQATNSDTLNFELLTREAFEVSALLEQNFDRYADSLLDQNIIPLNEAIANFEAFSRMDRATRLLQHPTHGFLEEFKDTHILEIRNLSQNASKVIWDNQADTSKFNPIINPT
;
A
#
# COMPACT_ATOMS: atom_id res chain seq x y z
N MET A 1 -38.84 -10.74 -51.74
CA MET A 1 -38.13 -9.56 -52.29
C MET A 1 -38.77 -8.33 -51.68
N GLY A 2 -38.00 -7.34 -51.19
CA GLY A 2 -38.58 -6.08 -50.71
C GLY A 2 -38.31 -5.66 -49.27
N ASP A 3 -37.17 -6.01 -48.67
CA ASP A 3 -36.82 -5.56 -47.30
C ASP A 3 -35.37 -5.03 -47.24
N TRP A 4 -34.99 -4.25 -48.27
CA TRP A 4 -33.65 -3.68 -48.35
C TRP A 4 -33.57 -2.42 -47.49
N SER A 5 -32.47 -2.27 -46.74
CA SER A 5 -32.16 -1.00 -46.08
C SER A 5 -32.06 0.12 -47.12
N LEU A 6 -32.59 1.31 -46.83
CA LEU A 6 -32.62 2.47 -47.72
C LEU A 6 -31.28 2.70 -48.45
N GLY A 7 -30.15 2.64 -47.72
CA GLY A 7 -28.82 2.87 -48.29
C GLY A 7 -28.40 1.83 -49.35
N LYS A 8 -28.73 0.56 -49.15
CA LYS A 8 -28.43 -0.52 -50.11
C LYS A 8 -29.29 -0.40 -51.37
N ALA A 9 -30.57 -0.06 -51.19
CA ALA A 9 -31.48 0.16 -52.31
C ALA A 9 -31.02 1.36 -53.17
N LEU A 10 -30.74 2.50 -52.53
CA LEU A 10 -30.23 3.70 -53.21
C LEU A 10 -28.88 3.45 -53.90
N GLY A 11 -27.96 2.73 -53.25
CA GLY A 11 -26.66 2.38 -53.84
C GLY A 11 -26.80 1.55 -55.12
N LEU A 12 -27.67 0.54 -55.12
CA LEU A 12 -27.96 -0.27 -56.30
C LEU A 12 -28.62 0.56 -57.41
N SER A 13 -29.60 1.39 -57.08
CA SER A 13 -30.28 2.28 -58.03
C SER A 13 -29.31 3.25 -58.70
N LEU A 14 -28.41 3.86 -57.93
CA LEU A 14 -27.38 4.77 -58.44
C LEU A 14 -26.40 4.07 -59.37
N LEU A 15 -25.98 2.84 -59.03
CA LEU A 15 -25.08 2.05 -59.84
C LEU A 15 -25.72 1.67 -61.19
N LEU A 16 -26.99 1.27 -61.18
CA LEU A 16 -27.75 0.96 -62.40
C LEU A 16 -27.93 2.20 -63.28
N VAL A 17 -28.28 3.35 -62.68
CA VAL A 17 -28.36 4.63 -63.40
C VAL A 17 -27.02 5.00 -64.02
N LEU A 18 -25.91 4.86 -63.27
CA LEU A 18 -24.56 5.15 -63.76
C LEU A 18 -24.21 4.30 -64.99
N ILE A 19 -24.42 2.98 -64.91
CA ILE A 19 -24.18 2.06 -66.03
C ILE A 19 -24.98 2.48 -67.26
N ILE A 20 -26.27 2.79 -67.08
CA ILE A 20 -27.15 3.23 -68.16
C ILE A 20 -26.65 4.54 -68.76
N THR A 21 -26.32 5.55 -67.95
CA THR A 21 -25.75 6.80 -68.48
C THR A 21 -24.45 6.59 -69.26
N LEU A 22 -23.59 5.64 -68.86
CA LEU A 22 -22.37 5.32 -69.59
C LEU A 22 -22.66 4.65 -70.94
N LEU A 23 -23.63 3.73 -70.99
CA LEU A 23 -24.06 3.08 -72.23
C LEU A 23 -24.70 4.09 -73.20
N TYR A 24 -25.56 4.97 -72.70
CA TYR A 24 -26.22 6.01 -73.50
C TYR A 24 -25.28 7.14 -73.92
N ARG A 25 -24.13 7.32 -73.27
CA ARG A 25 -23.10 8.31 -73.67
C ARG A 25 -22.61 8.09 -75.11
N SER A 26 -22.62 6.83 -75.57
CA SER A 26 -22.31 6.45 -76.95
C SER A 26 -23.38 6.91 -77.94
N GLU A 27 -24.66 6.76 -77.58
CA GLU A 27 -25.81 7.10 -78.42
C GLU A 27 -26.03 8.62 -78.52
N ILE A 28 -25.82 9.37 -77.42
CA ILE A 28 -25.89 10.84 -77.41
C ILE A 28 -24.88 11.46 -78.40
N ARG A 29 -23.77 10.76 -78.67
CA ARG A 29 -22.74 11.19 -79.64
C ARG A 29 -23.09 10.89 -81.10
N LYS A 30 -24.02 9.96 -81.39
CA LYS A 30 -24.21 9.43 -82.75
C LYS A 30 -25.56 9.75 -83.40
N GLY A 31 -26.55 10.29 -82.71
CA GLY A 31 -27.77 10.69 -83.42
C GLY A 31 -28.87 11.17 -82.50
N THR A 32 -29.06 12.50 -82.45
CA THR A 32 -30.31 13.24 -82.22
C THR A 32 -29.94 14.71 -81.99
N THR A 33 -30.47 15.62 -82.81
CA THR A 33 -30.24 17.06 -82.65
C THR A 33 -31.35 17.68 -81.79
N GLY A 34 -30.99 18.67 -80.96
CA GLY A 34 -31.94 19.39 -80.07
C GLY A 34 -31.99 18.88 -78.62
N SER A 35 -33.03 19.29 -77.88
CA SER A 35 -33.24 19.01 -76.45
C SER A 35 -33.51 17.52 -76.14
N LEU A 36 -34.01 16.77 -77.13
CA LEU A 36 -34.34 15.34 -77.02
C LEU A 36 -33.13 14.44 -76.72
N LYS A 37 -31.91 14.88 -77.07
CA LYS A 37 -30.67 14.15 -76.80
C LYS A 37 -30.39 13.93 -75.30
N TRP A 38 -30.91 14.82 -74.46
CA TRP A 38 -30.79 14.72 -73.00
C TRP A 38 -32.09 14.22 -72.36
N MET A 39 -33.25 14.51 -72.96
CA MET A 39 -34.56 14.16 -72.41
C MET A 39 -34.83 12.64 -72.42
N LEU A 40 -34.47 11.93 -73.49
CA LEU A 40 -34.74 10.49 -73.59
C LEU A 40 -33.88 9.65 -72.63
N PRO A 41 -32.55 9.87 -72.52
CA PRO A 41 -31.73 9.15 -71.56
C PRO A 41 -32.12 9.43 -70.10
N THR A 42 -32.50 10.66 -69.78
CA THR A 42 -32.91 11.05 -68.41
C THR A 42 -34.21 10.36 -68.00
N LEU A 43 -35.22 10.29 -68.89
CA LEU A 43 -36.45 9.54 -68.66
C LEU A 43 -36.19 8.04 -68.45
N ARG A 44 -35.25 7.44 -69.19
CA ARG A 44 -34.88 6.02 -69.04
C ARG A 44 -34.14 5.75 -67.74
N CYS A 45 -33.24 6.63 -67.33
CA CYS A 45 -32.57 6.54 -66.03
C CYS A 45 -33.58 6.65 -64.88
N LEU A 46 -34.55 7.58 -65.00
CA LEU A 46 -35.60 7.76 -64.02
C LEU A 46 -36.52 6.53 -63.94
N ALA A 47 -36.89 5.95 -65.08
CA ALA A 47 -37.67 4.71 -65.13
C ALA A 47 -36.96 3.56 -64.41
N VAL A 48 -35.66 3.35 -64.66
CA VAL A 48 -34.90 2.27 -64.01
C VAL A 48 -34.68 2.54 -62.52
N LEU A 49 -34.46 3.79 -62.13
CA LEU A 49 -34.39 4.16 -60.72
C LEU A 49 -35.69 3.79 -60.00
N VAL A 50 -36.84 4.20 -60.55
CA VAL A 50 -38.16 3.89 -59.98
C VAL A 50 -38.40 2.38 -59.92
N LEU A 51 -38.12 1.64 -61.00
CA LEU A 51 -38.31 0.19 -61.04
C LEU A 51 -37.43 -0.54 -60.03
N SER A 52 -36.18 -0.09 -59.86
CA SER A 52 -35.25 -0.65 -58.88
C SER A 52 -35.71 -0.40 -57.45
N LEU A 53 -36.25 0.79 -57.14
CA LEU A 53 -36.80 1.10 -55.81
C LEU A 53 -38.07 0.30 -55.52
N ILE A 54 -38.95 0.11 -56.51
CA ILE A 54 -40.16 -0.71 -56.37
C ILE A 54 -39.79 -2.17 -56.07
N LEU A 55 -38.81 -2.73 -56.78
CA LEU A 55 -38.33 -4.11 -56.55
C LEU A 55 -37.58 -4.25 -55.22
N ALA A 56 -36.82 -3.24 -54.82
CA ALA A 56 -36.03 -3.26 -53.59
C ALA A 56 -36.89 -3.08 -52.33
N GLY A 57 -38.04 -2.41 -52.43
CA GLY A 57 -38.97 -2.15 -51.33
C GLY A 57 -38.26 -1.54 -50.11
N PRO A 58 -37.66 -0.35 -50.22
CA PRO A 58 -36.87 0.20 -49.13
C PRO A 58 -37.75 0.55 -47.93
N VAL A 59 -37.42 -0.01 -46.77
CA VAL A 59 -38.14 0.27 -45.51
C VAL A 59 -37.29 1.17 -44.63
N LEU A 60 -37.87 2.30 -44.22
CA LEU A 60 -37.33 3.19 -43.19
C LEU A 60 -37.83 2.71 -41.83
N ARG A 61 -36.97 2.02 -41.08
CA ARG A 61 -37.27 1.63 -39.69
C ARG A 61 -36.75 2.71 -38.73
N LEU A 62 -37.67 3.53 -38.24
CA LEU A 62 -37.43 4.38 -37.07
C LEU A 62 -37.74 3.55 -35.82
N GLN A 63 -36.71 2.96 -35.22
CA GLN A 63 -36.84 2.35 -33.90
C GLN A 63 -36.67 3.44 -32.85
N LYS A 64 -37.70 3.60 -32.00
CA LYS A 64 -37.64 4.44 -30.81
C LYS A 64 -37.80 3.49 -29.62
N GLU A 65 -36.77 3.40 -28.79
CA GLU A 65 -36.86 2.64 -27.53
C GLU A 65 -37.53 3.53 -26.48
N GLU A 66 -38.73 3.17 -26.05
CA GLU A 66 -39.35 3.73 -24.85
C GLU A 66 -39.10 2.77 -23.69
N GLY A 67 -38.11 3.12 -22.84
CA GLY A 67 -37.80 2.41 -21.61
C GLY A 67 -38.34 3.16 -20.39
N ASN A 68 -38.93 2.44 -19.43
CA ASN A 68 -39.21 2.99 -18.11
C ASN A 68 -37.89 3.24 -17.39
N ARG A 69 -37.65 4.48 -16.95
CA ARG A 69 -36.45 4.84 -16.19
C ARG A 69 -36.41 4.06 -14.87
N GLY A 70 -35.27 3.44 -14.56
CA GLY A 70 -35.05 2.79 -13.26
C GLY A 70 -35.06 3.81 -12.12
N ARG A 71 -35.46 3.42 -10.90
CA ARG A 71 -35.50 4.32 -9.74
C ARG A 71 -34.29 4.10 -8.84
N ILE A 72 -33.61 5.19 -8.47
CA ILE A 72 -32.54 5.21 -7.48
C ILE A 72 -33.01 6.07 -6.31
N THR A 73 -33.14 5.47 -5.13
CA THR A 73 -33.50 6.18 -3.90
C THR A 73 -32.31 6.23 -2.96
N VAL A 74 -31.88 7.44 -2.61
CA VAL A 74 -30.80 7.69 -1.66
C VAL A 74 -31.41 8.07 -0.32
N PHE A 75 -31.10 7.30 0.72
CA PHE A 75 -31.51 7.60 2.08
C PHE A 75 -30.37 8.25 2.85
N LEU A 76 -30.61 9.46 3.34
CA LEU A 76 -29.68 10.18 4.22
C LEU A 76 -30.19 10.05 5.65
N ASP A 77 -29.40 9.44 6.53
CA ASP A 77 -29.71 9.34 7.95
C ASP A 77 -29.30 10.62 8.66
N SER A 78 -30.29 11.41 9.08
CA SER A 78 -30.10 12.61 9.92
C SER A 78 -30.44 12.34 11.38
N SER A 79 -30.55 11.08 11.80
CA SER A 79 -30.78 10.77 13.20
C SER A 79 -29.67 11.37 14.05
N GLU A 80 -30.04 12.18 15.04
CA GLU A 80 -29.12 12.75 16.03
C GLU A 80 -28.60 11.68 17.02
N SER A 81 -28.70 10.40 16.67
CA SER A 81 -28.17 9.28 17.44
C SER A 81 -26.64 9.27 17.48
N MET A 82 -25.99 9.99 16.55
CA MET A 82 -24.55 10.28 16.53
C MET A 82 -24.32 11.77 16.28
N ASN A 83 -23.16 12.28 16.69
CA ASN A 83 -22.77 13.65 16.40
C ASN A 83 -22.74 13.88 14.87
N LEU A 84 -23.39 14.96 14.41
CA LEU A 84 -23.44 15.38 13.01
C LEU A 84 -22.14 16.04 12.54
N LYS A 85 -21.25 16.44 13.46
CA LYS A 85 -19.91 16.96 13.15
C LYS A 85 -18.85 15.90 13.37
N ASP A 86 -17.91 15.80 12.43
CA ASP A 86 -16.87 14.77 12.41
C ASP A 86 -15.55 15.30 13.00
N ASN A 87 -15.60 15.75 14.25
CA ASN A 87 -14.45 16.37 14.93
C ASN A 87 -13.25 15.41 15.08
N SER A 88 -13.51 14.10 15.04
CA SER A 88 -12.51 13.03 15.19
C SER A 88 -11.74 12.68 13.92
N PHE A 89 -12.02 13.31 12.78
CA PHE A 89 -11.23 13.08 11.57
C PHE A 89 -9.77 13.51 11.77
N SER A 90 -8.85 12.73 11.21
CA SER A 90 -7.43 13.08 11.20
C SER A 90 -7.20 14.35 10.37
N PRO A 91 -6.13 15.12 10.65
CA PRO A 91 -5.79 16.32 9.88
C PRO A 91 -5.69 16.05 8.37
N GLY A 92 -5.03 14.97 7.95
CA GLY A 92 -4.91 14.60 6.55
C GLY A 92 -6.28 14.29 5.93
N ARG A 93 -7.14 13.56 6.64
CA ARG A 93 -8.51 13.30 6.17
C ARG A 93 -9.34 14.57 6.03
N LYS A 94 -9.22 15.53 6.94
CA LYS A 94 -9.91 16.83 6.84
C LYS A 94 -9.44 17.60 5.62
N ILE A 95 -8.14 17.67 5.37
CA ILE A 95 -7.57 18.31 4.17
C ILE A 95 -8.09 17.68 2.89
N LEU A 96 -8.06 16.34 2.80
CA LEU A 96 -8.55 15.61 1.63
C LEU A 96 -10.03 15.90 1.39
N LEU A 97 -10.86 15.78 2.41
CA LEU A 97 -12.29 16.05 2.27
C LEU A 97 -12.57 17.52 1.94
N ALA A 98 -11.85 18.46 2.55
CA ALA A 98 -11.96 19.87 2.21
C ALA A 98 -11.64 20.12 0.73
N LYS A 99 -10.63 19.43 0.18
CA LYS A 99 -10.32 19.43 -1.25
C LYS A 99 -11.43 18.83 -2.10
N GLU A 100 -11.95 17.64 -1.77
CA GLU A 100 -13.04 16.99 -2.50
C GLU A 100 -14.34 17.83 -2.51
N HIS A 101 -14.56 18.64 -1.48
CA HIS A 101 -15.68 19.58 -1.42
C HIS A 101 -15.43 20.93 -2.12
N GLY A 102 -14.26 21.10 -2.75
CA GLY A 102 -13.86 22.30 -3.48
C GLY A 102 -13.46 23.48 -2.59
N PHE A 103 -13.23 23.28 -1.30
CA PHE A 103 -12.77 24.35 -0.40
C PHE A 103 -11.28 24.65 -0.56
N LEU A 104 -10.50 23.69 -1.06
CA LEU A 104 -9.12 23.90 -1.49
C LEU A 104 -9.09 24.03 -3.02
N PRO A 105 -8.51 25.10 -3.59
CA PRO A 105 -8.38 25.22 -5.03
C PRO A 105 -7.54 24.07 -5.61
N GLU A 106 -7.99 23.45 -6.71
CA GLU A 106 -7.30 22.29 -7.31
C GLU A 106 -5.86 22.61 -7.75
N GLU A 107 -5.61 23.84 -8.20
CA GLU A 107 -4.28 24.31 -8.60
C GLU A 107 -3.37 24.70 -7.43
N SER A 108 -3.90 24.69 -6.20
CA SER A 108 -3.13 25.08 -5.02
C SER A 108 -2.12 23.97 -4.70
N LYS A 109 -0.83 24.23 -4.96
CA LYS A 109 0.30 23.36 -4.55
C LYS A 109 0.58 23.44 -3.04
N LEU A 110 -0.47 23.69 -2.23
CA LEU A 110 -0.37 23.91 -0.79
C LEU A 110 -0.12 22.61 -0.04
N VAL A 111 -0.58 21.48 -0.57
CA VAL A 111 -0.47 20.17 0.07
C VAL A 111 0.15 19.18 -0.91
N ASP A 112 1.25 18.57 -0.50
CA ASP A 112 1.86 17.46 -1.23
C ASP A 112 1.11 16.15 -0.93
N LEU A 113 0.35 15.66 -1.91
CA LEU A 113 -0.48 14.45 -1.78
C LEU A 113 0.26 13.16 -2.15
N ARG A 114 1.57 13.22 -2.46
CA ARG A 114 2.32 12.04 -2.91
C ARG A 114 2.30 10.90 -1.89
N LEU A 115 2.35 11.19 -0.59
CA LEU A 115 2.25 10.18 0.48
C LEU A 115 0.88 9.49 0.49
N HIS A 116 -0.21 10.26 0.39
CA HIS A 116 -1.57 9.72 0.32
C HIS A 116 -1.79 8.89 -0.95
N HIS A 117 -1.35 9.38 -2.11
CA HIS A 117 -1.46 8.62 -3.36
C HIS A 117 -0.64 7.33 -3.32
N ALA A 118 0.55 7.36 -2.73
CA ALA A 118 1.34 6.15 -2.51
C ALA A 118 0.63 5.17 -1.55
N SER A 119 0.01 5.68 -0.47
CA SER A 119 -0.80 4.87 0.46
C SER A 119 -1.90 4.10 -0.28
N ARG A 120 -2.68 4.79 -1.14
CA ARG A 120 -3.73 4.17 -1.97
C ARG A 120 -3.19 3.19 -3.01
N ALA A 121 -2.05 3.52 -3.62
CA ALA A 121 -1.38 2.62 -4.54
C ALA A 121 -0.95 1.31 -3.85
N MET A 122 -0.41 1.41 -2.63
CA MET A 122 0.01 0.23 -1.85
C MET A 122 -1.17 -0.59 -1.34
N GLU A 123 -2.30 0.03 -1.00
CA GLU A 123 -3.56 -0.66 -0.72
C GLU A 123 -4.03 -1.48 -1.93
N LYS A 124 -3.99 -0.88 -3.12
CA LYS A 124 -4.30 -1.57 -4.39
C LYS A 124 -3.32 -2.71 -4.68
N VAL A 125 -2.03 -2.52 -4.44
CA VAL A 125 -1.01 -3.59 -4.56
C VAL A 125 -1.35 -4.76 -3.65
N ALA A 126 -1.72 -4.51 -2.40
CA ALA A 126 -2.09 -5.56 -1.46
C ALA A 126 -3.28 -6.39 -1.95
N ILE A 127 -4.32 -5.72 -2.47
CA ILE A 127 -5.50 -6.38 -3.05
C ILE A 127 -5.11 -7.24 -4.25
N LEU A 128 -4.34 -6.70 -5.21
CA LEU A 128 -3.93 -7.44 -6.41
C LEU A 128 -3.03 -8.64 -6.10
N ILE A 129 -2.10 -8.51 -5.14
CA ILE A 129 -1.24 -9.62 -4.70
C ILE A 129 -2.10 -10.72 -4.05
N ARG A 130 -3.07 -10.34 -3.20
CA ARG A 130 -3.99 -11.29 -2.58
C ARG A 130 -4.83 -12.04 -3.62
N GLU A 131 -5.37 -11.35 -4.62
CA GLU A 131 -6.15 -11.97 -5.71
C GLU A 131 -5.29 -12.88 -6.61
N SER A 132 -3.99 -12.61 -6.72
CA SER A 132 -3.05 -13.44 -7.49
C SER A 132 -2.85 -14.83 -6.88
N LYS A 133 -3.18 -15.03 -5.59
CA LYS A 133 -3.09 -16.34 -4.92
C LYS A 133 -4.05 -17.38 -5.50
N SER A 134 -5.17 -16.97 -6.09
CA SER A 134 -6.31 -17.87 -6.37
C SER A 134 -6.69 -18.01 -7.85
N SER A 135 -5.87 -17.56 -8.82
CA SER A 135 -6.41 -17.29 -10.17
C SER A 135 -5.49 -17.53 -11.38
N ALA A 136 -6.12 -17.88 -12.50
CA ALA A 136 -5.60 -17.87 -13.87
C ALA A 136 -5.13 -16.48 -14.37
N SER A 137 -5.45 -15.40 -13.65
CA SER A 137 -5.02 -14.03 -13.95
C SER A 137 -3.79 -13.55 -13.16
N ALA A 138 -3.11 -14.43 -12.41
CA ALA A 138 -1.94 -14.08 -11.59
C ALA A 138 -0.88 -13.29 -12.37
N THR A 139 -0.57 -13.69 -13.61
CA THR A 139 0.44 -13.00 -14.44
C THR A 139 0.07 -11.55 -14.73
N LYS A 140 -1.20 -11.27 -15.06
CA LYS A 140 -1.66 -9.90 -15.33
C LYS A 140 -1.64 -9.06 -14.06
N ASN A 141 -2.14 -9.59 -12.96
CA ASN A 141 -2.15 -8.87 -11.67
C ASN A 141 -0.73 -8.53 -11.21
N LEU A 142 0.24 -9.44 -11.37
CA LEU A 142 1.64 -9.18 -11.04
C LEU A 142 2.31 -8.15 -11.95
N GLN A 143 1.91 -8.07 -13.22
CA GLN A 143 2.33 -6.99 -14.13
C GLN A 143 1.77 -5.64 -13.69
N ASP A 144 0.48 -5.58 -13.34
CA ASP A 144 -0.18 -4.38 -12.83
C ASP A 144 0.46 -3.92 -11.51
N VAL A 145 0.73 -4.85 -10.59
CA VAL A 145 1.48 -4.58 -9.35
C VAL A 145 2.84 -3.98 -9.66
N SER A 146 3.58 -4.56 -10.60
CA SER A 146 4.91 -4.07 -10.98
C SER A 146 4.85 -2.63 -11.50
N SER A 147 3.89 -2.31 -12.37
CA SER A 147 3.67 -0.96 -12.90
C SER A 147 3.30 0.05 -11.81
N ILE A 148 2.43 -0.35 -10.87
CA ILE A 148 2.04 0.50 -9.73
C ILE A 148 3.24 0.76 -8.83
N LEU A 149 4.05 -0.26 -8.53
CA LEU A 149 5.25 -0.12 -7.71
C LEU A 149 6.27 0.83 -8.35
N ASP A 150 6.53 0.68 -9.65
CA ASP A 150 7.47 1.54 -10.38
C ASP A 150 7.04 3.01 -10.36
N THR A 151 5.74 3.26 -10.55
CA THR A 151 5.16 4.61 -10.47
C THR A 151 5.23 5.17 -9.05
N THR A 152 4.93 4.34 -8.05
CA THR A 152 4.93 4.74 -6.63
C THR A 152 6.34 5.10 -6.16
N LEU A 153 7.33 4.25 -6.45
CA LEU A 153 8.74 4.48 -6.11
C LEU A 153 9.28 5.73 -6.82
N LYS A 154 8.93 5.94 -8.09
CA LYS A 154 9.28 7.17 -8.83
C LYS A 154 8.72 8.42 -8.16
N ASN A 155 7.46 8.39 -7.71
CA ASN A 155 6.81 9.54 -7.09
C ASN A 155 7.36 9.86 -5.69
N LEU A 156 7.74 8.83 -4.94
CA LEU A 156 8.33 8.99 -3.61
C LEU A 156 9.83 9.36 -3.63
N LYS A 157 10.45 9.38 -4.82
CA LYS A 157 11.87 9.73 -4.96
C LYS A 157 12.15 11.11 -4.35
N GLY A 158 13.20 11.19 -3.53
CA GLY A 158 13.62 12.43 -2.87
C GLY A 158 12.90 12.74 -1.55
N MET A 159 11.96 11.90 -1.10
CA MET A 159 11.41 11.95 0.27
C MET A 159 12.21 11.10 1.28
N GLU A 160 13.38 10.62 0.88
CA GLU A 160 14.25 9.82 1.75
C GLU A 160 14.75 10.69 2.91
N SER A 161 14.16 10.48 4.10
CA SER A 161 14.85 10.85 5.33
C SER A 161 16.12 10.02 5.40
N LYS A 162 17.28 10.66 5.61
CA LYS A 162 18.56 9.97 5.86
C LYS A 162 18.42 9.15 7.13
N VAL A 163 17.95 7.91 7.02
CA VAL A 163 17.97 7.01 8.16
C VAL A 163 19.36 6.40 8.22
N VAL A 164 20.23 7.09 8.93
CA VAL A 164 21.42 6.47 9.49
C VAL A 164 20.88 5.50 10.54
N ALA A 165 20.91 4.21 10.24
CA ALA A 165 20.68 3.17 11.24
C ALA A 165 21.68 3.39 12.39
N ARG A 166 21.24 4.05 13.46
CA ARG A 166 22.02 4.23 14.68
C ARG A 166 21.83 2.97 15.52
N ASN A 167 22.93 2.36 15.97
CA ASN A 167 22.87 1.30 16.97
C ASN A 167 21.97 1.72 18.14
N LYS A 168 21.28 0.75 18.75
CA LYS A 168 20.48 1.05 19.94
C LYS A 168 21.41 1.10 21.15
N GLU A 169 21.73 2.32 21.55
CA GLU A 169 22.62 2.58 22.68
C GLU A 169 22.07 1.97 23.99
N LYS A 170 22.99 1.59 24.87
CA LYS A 170 22.72 1.06 26.22
C LYS A 170 21.96 -0.27 26.26
N HIS A 171 21.98 -1.02 25.17
CA HIS A 171 21.26 -2.29 25.04
C HIS A 171 22.11 -3.36 24.36
N LEU A 172 21.66 -4.62 24.50
CA LEU A 172 22.10 -5.76 23.70
C LEU A 172 20.91 -6.28 22.88
N LEU A 173 21.14 -6.82 21.69
CA LEU A 173 20.11 -7.46 20.89
C LEU A 173 20.05 -8.96 21.24
N GLU A 174 18.89 -9.45 21.66
CA GLU A 174 18.59 -10.87 21.83
C GLU A 174 17.76 -11.36 20.64
N GLU A 175 18.15 -12.50 20.08
CA GLU A 175 17.47 -13.21 19.00
C GLU A 175 17.20 -14.65 19.44
N LEU A 176 15.96 -15.13 19.24
CA LEU A 176 15.49 -16.44 19.68
C LEU A 176 14.96 -17.27 18.50
N TRP A 177 15.30 -18.55 18.48
CA TRP A 177 14.79 -19.55 17.54
C TRP A 177 14.19 -20.71 18.33
N PHE A 178 12.87 -20.86 18.30
CA PHE A 178 12.15 -21.90 19.03
C PHE A 178 12.11 -23.22 18.27
N ASN A 179 11.60 -24.28 18.90
CA ASN A 179 11.43 -25.62 18.31
C ASN A 179 12.75 -26.17 17.72
N LEU A 180 13.85 -25.97 18.44
CA LEU A 180 15.18 -26.50 18.12
C LEU A 180 15.55 -27.60 19.11
N ASP A 181 15.56 -28.84 18.62
CA ASP A 181 15.94 -30.04 19.38
C ASP A 181 17.43 -30.09 19.72
N GLY A 182 17.76 -30.95 20.69
CA GLY A 182 19.11 -31.16 21.21
C GLY A 182 19.46 -30.25 22.38
N GLU A 183 20.59 -30.50 23.04
CA GLU A 183 21.06 -29.70 24.19
C GLU A 183 22.44 -29.09 23.91
N GLU A 184 23.15 -29.62 22.90
CA GLU A 184 24.51 -29.23 22.55
C GLU A 184 24.58 -28.07 21.55
N LEU A 185 25.62 -27.24 21.70
CA LEU A 185 25.89 -26.12 20.78
C LEU A 185 26.20 -26.60 19.36
N GLU A 186 26.83 -27.75 19.20
CA GLU A 186 27.13 -28.33 17.88
C GLU A 186 25.86 -28.61 17.08
N ILE A 187 24.80 -29.09 17.74
CA ILE A 187 23.49 -29.31 17.11
C ILE A 187 22.90 -27.97 16.67
N LEU A 188 22.96 -26.94 17.53
CA LEU A 188 22.51 -25.60 17.18
C LEU A 188 23.27 -25.04 15.97
N PHE A 189 24.59 -25.19 15.96
CA PHE A 189 25.44 -24.73 14.86
C PHE A 189 25.30 -25.52 13.58
N GLN A 190 24.73 -26.73 13.62
CA GLN A 190 24.44 -27.51 12.42
C GLN A 190 23.03 -27.24 11.89
N ASN A 191 22.11 -26.78 12.73
CA ASN A 191 20.73 -26.53 12.39
C ASN A 191 20.54 -25.42 11.34
N ASP A 192 19.86 -25.75 10.24
CA ASP A 192 19.65 -24.82 9.12
C ASP A 192 18.78 -23.61 9.48
N ARG A 193 17.81 -23.77 10.40
CA ARG A 193 16.96 -22.67 10.85
C ARG A 193 17.77 -21.63 11.61
N TYR A 194 18.73 -22.06 12.42
CA TYR A 194 19.63 -21.14 13.13
C TYR A 194 20.63 -20.45 12.20
N LYS A 195 21.19 -21.18 11.22
CA LYS A 195 22.17 -20.62 10.26
C LYS A 195 21.56 -19.63 9.28
N ASN A 196 20.46 -20.02 8.66
CA ASN A 196 19.92 -19.39 7.45
C ASN A 196 18.52 -18.82 7.65
N GLY A 197 17.82 -19.21 8.73
CA GLY A 197 16.48 -18.74 9.05
C GLY A 197 16.48 -17.45 9.88
N LYS A 198 15.35 -16.74 9.86
CA LYS A 198 15.11 -15.57 10.70
C LYS A 198 14.78 -16.00 12.14
N PRO A 199 15.15 -15.21 13.16
CA PRO A 199 14.71 -15.47 14.52
C PRO A 199 13.19 -15.31 14.64
N ASP A 200 12.59 -16.12 15.51
CA ASP A 200 11.16 -16.08 15.81
C ASP A 200 10.81 -14.88 16.70
N GLN A 201 11.72 -14.51 17.59
CA GLN A 201 11.58 -13.35 18.46
C GLN A 201 12.88 -12.56 18.55
N THR A 202 12.75 -11.24 18.70
CA THR A 202 13.87 -10.33 18.96
C THR A 202 13.51 -9.39 20.11
N ASN A 203 14.44 -9.20 21.04
CA ASN A 203 14.28 -8.35 22.21
C ASN A 203 15.53 -7.47 22.41
N TYR A 204 15.40 -6.43 23.22
CA TYR A 204 16.57 -5.67 23.69
C TYR A 204 16.74 -5.82 25.19
N LEU A 205 17.95 -6.23 25.59
CA LEU A 205 18.32 -6.41 26.99
C LEU A 205 19.05 -5.16 27.51
N SER A 206 18.71 -4.72 28.72
CA SER A 206 19.35 -3.57 29.39
C SER A 206 20.57 -3.98 30.24
N LYS A 207 20.90 -5.26 30.27
CA LYS A 207 22.06 -5.88 30.91
C LYS A 207 22.34 -7.22 30.22
N ALA A 208 23.56 -7.74 30.36
CA ALA A 208 23.98 -9.02 29.79
C ALA A 208 23.41 -10.24 30.56
N GLU A 209 22.10 -10.32 30.68
CA GLU A 209 21.36 -11.39 31.36
C GLU A 209 19.99 -11.55 30.68
N SER A 210 19.65 -12.79 30.34
CA SER A 210 18.35 -13.12 29.74
C SER A 210 17.22 -13.05 30.75
N ARG A 211 15.97 -13.07 30.25
CA ARG A 211 14.84 -13.46 31.10
C ARG A 211 14.96 -14.94 31.45
N ARG A 212 14.30 -15.33 32.54
CA ARG A 212 14.22 -16.72 32.99
C ARG A 212 12.97 -17.39 32.48
N ASN A 213 13.07 -18.68 32.22
CA ASN A 213 11.95 -19.61 32.03
C ASN A 213 10.95 -19.11 30.96
N ILE A 214 11.49 -18.73 29.80
CA ILE A 214 10.76 -18.34 28.61
C ILE A 214 10.32 -19.54 27.75
N GLY A 215 10.89 -20.74 27.96
CA GLY A 215 10.44 -21.97 27.31
C GLY A 215 11.52 -23.03 27.19
N ASP A 216 11.23 -24.07 26.41
CA ASP A 216 12.15 -25.18 26.16
C ASP A 216 12.52 -25.24 24.66
N ARG A 217 13.56 -26.02 24.34
CA ARG A 217 13.95 -26.38 22.96
C ARG A 217 14.15 -25.15 22.07
N PHE A 218 15.07 -24.27 22.45
CA PHE A 218 15.37 -23.07 21.67
C PHE A 218 16.86 -22.75 21.60
N GLY A 219 17.23 -21.97 20.59
CA GLY A 219 18.54 -21.32 20.49
C GLY A 219 18.40 -19.83 20.76
N ARG A 220 19.36 -19.28 21.51
CA ARG A 220 19.44 -17.86 21.85
C ARG A 220 20.77 -17.29 21.40
N LYS A 221 20.75 -16.11 20.78
CA LYS A 221 21.94 -15.34 20.45
C LYS A 221 21.77 -13.92 20.97
N ILE A 222 22.64 -13.52 21.89
CA ILE A 222 22.73 -12.16 22.40
C ILE A 222 23.96 -11.51 21.79
N ARG A 223 23.79 -10.42 21.03
CA ARG A 223 24.88 -9.74 20.34
C ARG A 223 24.86 -8.23 20.56
N ALA A 224 26.05 -7.66 20.68
CA ALA A 224 26.25 -6.22 20.88
C ALA A 224 27.66 -5.80 20.47
N PHE A 225 27.86 -4.48 20.43
CA PHE A 225 29.20 -3.88 20.43
C PHE A 225 29.53 -3.43 21.86
N LEU A 226 30.53 -4.06 22.46
CA LEU A 226 31.05 -3.76 23.79
C LEU A 226 32.03 -2.59 23.75
N GLN A 227 31.84 -1.64 24.66
CA GLN A 227 32.68 -0.46 24.87
C GLN A 227 33.36 -0.54 26.26
N PRO A 228 34.64 -0.95 26.31
CA PRO A 228 35.42 -0.98 27.54
C PRO A 228 35.63 0.44 28.11
N PRO A 229 35.50 0.64 29.43
CA PRO A 229 35.77 1.94 30.05
C PRO A 229 37.24 2.25 30.32
N LEU A 230 38.09 1.22 30.37
CA LEU A 230 39.50 1.32 30.75
C LEU A 230 40.36 0.50 29.77
N ASP A 231 41.58 0.95 29.55
CA ASP A 231 42.60 0.12 28.94
C ASP A 231 43.05 -0.95 29.94
N GLY A 232 43.23 -2.19 29.48
CA GLY A 232 43.87 -3.24 30.28
C GLY A 232 43.25 -4.62 30.12
N GLU A 233 43.61 -5.51 31.05
CA GLU A 233 43.19 -6.90 31.08
C GLU A 233 41.82 -7.10 31.74
N TYR A 234 40.88 -7.67 31.00
CA TYR A 234 39.54 -8.02 31.46
C TYR A 234 39.40 -9.54 31.63
N LYS A 235 38.64 -9.97 32.63
CA LYS A 235 38.26 -11.39 32.79
C LYS A 235 36.75 -11.54 32.65
N PHE A 236 36.30 -12.34 31.70
CA PHE A 236 34.89 -12.60 31.45
C PHE A 236 34.38 -13.78 32.26
N TRP A 237 33.08 -13.78 32.52
CA TRP A 237 32.39 -14.79 33.31
C TRP A 237 31.08 -15.13 32.63
N ILE A 238 30.66 -16.39 32.73
CA ILE A 238 29.35 -16.82 32.24
C ILE A 238 28.66 -17.70 33.28
N PHE A 239 27.33 -17.78 33.17
CA PHE A 239 26.54 -18.89 33.67
C PHE A 239 25.35 -19.08 32.72
N SER A 240 24.87 -20.30 32.61
CA SER A 240 23.67 -20.66 31.84
C SER A 240 23.02 -21.92 32.38
N ASP A 241 21.71 -22.05 32.17
CA ASP A 241 21.09 -23.38 32.08
C ASP A 241 21.44 -23.97 30.71
N ASP A 242 21.73 -25.27 30.65
CA ASP A 242 22.36 -25.92 29.51
C ASP A 242 23.61 -25.19 28.94
N CYS A 243 23.85 -25.28 27.64
CA CYS A 243 25.13 -24.94 27.01
C CYS A 243 25.18 -23.48 26.58
N SER A 244 26.33 -22.83 26.79
CA SER A 244 26.57 -21.49 26.28
C SER A 244 28.00 -21.21 25.85
N LEU A 245 28.17 -20.28 24.91
CA LEU A 245 29.45 -19.87 24.35
C LEU A 245 29.50 -18.35 24.25
N LEU A 246 30.50 -17.75 24.90
CA LEU A 246 30.85 -16.35 24.75
C LEU A 246 32.02 -16.19 23.79
N ARG A 247 31.86 -15.30 22.81
CA ARG A 247 32.89 -14.99 21.80
C ARG A 247 32.99 -13.50 21.51
N ILE A 248 34.18 -13.03 21.16
CA ILE A 248 34.46 -11.61 20.86
C ILE A 248 35.29 -11.49 19.59
N ALA A 249 35.11 -10.41 18.84
CA ALA A 249 35.93 -10.04 17.69
C ALA A 249 36.67 -8.71 17.95
N GLN A 250 37.73 -8.47 17.17
CA GLN A 250 38.41 -7.18 17.17
C GLN A 250 37.53 -6.09 16.51
N PRO A 251 37.72 -4.80 16.84
CA PRO A 251 36.94 -3.72 16.23
C PRO A 251 37.02 -3.76 14.70
N GLY A 252 35.87 -3.63 14.04
CA GLY A 252 35.76 -3.67 12.57
C GLY A 252 36.01 -5.04 11.92
N LYS A 253 36.18 -6.12 12.71
CA LYS A 253 36.38 -7.49 12.21
C LYS A 253 35.16 -8.35 12.50
N SER A 254 34.87 -9.31 11.63
CA SER A 254 33.80 -10.31 11.79
C SER A 254 34.30 -11.69 12.23
N ASN A 255 35.62 -11.86 12.39
CA ASN A 255 36.20 -13.12 12.84
C ASN A 255 36.18 -13.18 14.38
N PHE A 256 35.26 -13.96 14.92
CA PHE A 256 35.08 -14.13 16.36
C PHE A 256 36.03 -15.17 16.94
N ARG A 257 36.64 -14.82 18.07
CA ARG A 257 37.38 -15.74 18.93
C ARG A 257 36.50 -16.18 20.10
N ASN A 258 36.44 -17.48 20.35
CA ASN A 258 35.79 -18.04 21.54
C ASN A 258 36.58 -17.64 22.80
N ILE A 259 35.88 -17.16 23.82
CA ILE A 259 36.45 -16.72 25.09
C ILE A 259 36.19 -17.73 26.20
N LEU A 260 34.95 -18.21 26.29
CA LEU A 260 34.49 -19.05 27.38
C LEU A 260 33.27 -19.86 26.95
N GLU A 261 33.21 -21.12 27.37
CA GLU A 261 32.17 -22.07 26.98
C GLU A 261 31.73 -22.90 28.19
N SER A 262 30.43 -23.08 28.37
CA SER A 262 29.83 -24.08 29.25
C SER A 262 29.12 -25.12 28.40
N LYS A 263 29.38 -26.40 28.66
CA LYS A 263 28.82 -27.54 27.90
C LYS A 263 27.63 -28.22 28.58
N SER A 264 27.15 -27.65 29.69
CA SER A 264 26.03 -28.16 30.47
C SER A 264 25.52 -27.07 31.40
N TYR A 265 24.39 -27.33 32.06
CA TYR A 265 23.81 -26.42 33.01
C TYR A 265 24.76 -26.05 34.15
N THR A 266 24.53 -24.86 34.68
CA THR A 266 25.30 -24.30 35.79
C THR A 266 24.33 -23.72 36.81
N PRO A 267 24.68 -23.68 38.11
CA PRO A 267 23.86 -22.95 39.06
C PRO A 267 23.68 -21.49 38.64
N TYR A 268 22.57 -20.87 39.04
CA TYR A 268 22.33 -19.43 38.85
C TYR A 268 23.25 -18.58 39.75
N ALA A 269 24.56 -18.64 39.51
CA ALA A 269 25.60 -18.01 40.31
C ALA A 269 26.90 -17.86 39.50
N TRP A 270 27.67 -16.83 39.83
CA TRP A 270 29.01 -16.64 39.25
C TRP A 270 30.01 -17.60 39.88
N SER A 271 30.59 -18.50 39.08
CA SER A 271 31.56 -19.51 39.53
C SER A 271 32.95 -19.25 38.96
N GLU A 272 34.00 -19.51 39.75
CA GLU A 272 35.41 -19.38 39.30
C GLU A 272 35.76 -20.34 38.16
N ASN A 273 35.06 -21.47 38.05
CA ASN A 273 35.27 -22.44 36.96
C ASN A 273 34.74 -21.94 35.61
N LEU A 274 33.90 -20.90 35.63
CA LEU A 274 33.30 -20.27 34.45
C LEU A 274 33.83 -18.85 34.33
N ARG A 275 35.16 -18.75 34.32
CA ARG A 275 35.93 -17.52 34.15
C ARG A 275 36.94 -17.67 33.01
N SER A 276 37.05 -16.66 32.17
CA SER A 276 38.03 -16.64 31.08
C SER A 276 39.44 -16.34 31.57
N GLU A 277 40.41 -16.63 30.70
CA GLU A 277 41.71 -15.98 30.73
C GLU A 277 41.58 -14.46 30.56
N SER A 278 42.64 -13.73 30.93
CA SER A 278 42.70 -12.29 30.74
C SER A 278 42.69 -11.92 29.25
N ILE A 279 41.90 -10.90 28.90
CA ILE A 279 41.79 -10.36 27.56
C ILE A 279 42.03 -8.87 27.61
N PHE A 280 43.07 -8.41 26.90
CA PHE A 280 43.36 -7.01 26.75
C PHE A 280 42.32 -6.31 25.86
N LEU A 281 41.69 -5.27 26.39
CA LEU A 281 40.78 -4.40 25.65
C LEU A 281 41.19 -2.94 25.83
N LYS A 282 40.99 -2.13 24.78
CA LYS A 282 41.22 -0.69 24.81
C LYS A 282 39.93 0.07 25.13
N ALA A 283 40.05 1.12 25.93
CA ALA A 283 38.96 2.01 26.29
C ALA A 283 38.39 2.70 25.04
N GLY A 284 37.07 2.80 24.97
CA GLY A 284 36.37 3.51 23.89
C GLY A 284 36.32 2.78 22.55
N GLU A 285 37.09 1.72 22.35
CA GLU A 285 36.98 0.84 21.19
C GLU A 285 35.69 0.02 21.24
N SER A 286 35.20 -0.37 20.06
CA SER A 286 33.90 -1.03 19.89
C SER A 286 34.07 -2.48 19.44
N TYR A 287 34.06 -3.41 20.40
CA TYR A 287 34.30 -4.83 20.18
C TYR A 287 33.00 -5.61 19.94
N PRO A 288 32.78 -6.25 18.77
CA PRO A 288 31.65 -7.15 18.60
C PRO A 288 31.75 -8.32 19.59
N ILE A 289 30.69 -8.56 20.36
CA ILE A 289 30.61 -9.65 21.33
C ILE A 289 29.29 -10.39 21.18
N GLU A 290 29.33 -11.71 21.32
CA GLU A 290 28.17 -12.58 21.19
C GLU A 290 28.17 -13.66 22.26
N MET A 291 27.02 -13.86 22.89
CA MET A 291 26.70 -15.00 23.73
C MET A 291 25.70 -15.88 22.97
N ILE A 292 26.07 -17.14 22.75
CA ILE A 292 25.21 -18.15 22.13
C ILE A 292 24.80 -19.11 23.23
N HIS A 293 23.52 -19.45 23.31
CA HIS A 293 22.96 -20.32 24.33
C HIS A 293 22.01 -21.31 23.67
N LYS A 294 22.13 -22.59 24.03
CA LYS A 294 21.21 -23.65 23.60
C LYS A 294 20.47 -24.15 24.82
N GLU A 295 19.15 -24.06 24.75
CA GLU A 295 18.24 -24.53 25.79
C GLU A 295 17.54 -25.81 25.35
N GLY A 296 17.63 -26.85 26.18
CA GLY A 296 17.00 -28.14 26.03
C GLY A 296 15.63 -28.19 26.67
N ALA A 297 15.59 -28.41 27.98
CA ALA A 297 14.37 -28.45 28.77
C ALA A 297 14.62 -28.07 30.24
N GLY A 298 13.65 -27.39 30.87
CA GLY A 298 13.67 -27.12 32.30
C GLY A 298 13.67 -25.63 32.63
N ASP A 299 14.55 -25.22 33.55
CA ASP A 299 14.82 -23.80 33.76
C ASP A 299 15.64 -23.29 32.57
N ASP A 300 15.50 -22.01 32.21
CA ASP A 300 16.33 -21.42 31.16
C ASP A 300 16.87 -20.07 31.60
N PHE A 301 18.17 -19.87 31.40
CA PHE A 301 18.83 -18.59 31.62
C PHE A 301 20.21 -18.57 30.99
N CYS A 302 20.69 -17.38 30.63
CA CYS A 302 22.11 -17.17 30.40
C CYS A 302 22.53 -15.74 30.76
N SER A 303 23.77 -15.60 31.21
CA SER A 303 24.33 -14.30 31.55
C SER A 303 25.84 -14.29 31.32
N PHE A 304 26.37 -13.09 31.04
CA PHE A 304 27.80 -12.86 31.07
C PHE A 304 28.18 -11.57 31.80
N GLY A 305 29.33 -11.63 32.46
CA GLY A 305 29.88 -10.61 33.33
C GLY A 305 31.35 -10.37 33.05
N TRP A 306 31.93 -9.33 33.63
CA TRP A 306 33.38 -9.11 33.59
C TRP A 306 33.96 -8.61 34.92
N THR A 307 35.27 -8.79 35.06
CA THR A 307 36.12 -8.04 35.98
C THR A 307 36.93 -7.04 35.15
N LEU A 308 36.87 -5.76 35.54
CA LEU A 308 37.64 -4.68 34.93
C LEU A 308 39.13 -4.76 35.36
N PRO A 309 40.04 -4.08 34.64
CA PRO A 309 41.46 -4.01 34.98
C PRO A 309 41.75 -3.50 36.40
N ASN A 310 40.87 -2.64 36.93
CA ASN A 310 40.97 -2.10 38.29
C ASN A 310 40.35 -3.01 39.38
N GLY A 311 39.97 -4.24 39.03
CA GLY A 311 39.38 -5.21 39.95
C GLY A 311 37.87 -5.05 40.19
N LYS A 312 37.23 -3.98 39.69
CA LYS A 312 35.78 -3.81 39.80
C LYS A 312 35.06 -4.91 39.02
N GLN A 313 34.01 -5.48 39.60
CA GLN A 313 33.18 -6.48 38.94
C GLN A 313 31.87 -5.85 38.45
N GLU A 314 31.50 -6.11 37.20
CA GLU A 314 30.16 -5.80 36.68
C GLU A 314 29.59 -7.09 36.08
N ARG A 315 28.81 -7.81 36.88
CA ARG A 315 28.24 -9.11 36.52
C ARG A 315 26.77 -9.17 36.98
N PRO A 316 25.80 -9.10 36.06
CA PRO A 316 25.96 -8.98 34.60
C PRO A 316 26.56 -7.63 34.15
N ILE A 317 27.15 -7.61 32.96
CA ILE A 317 27.63 -6.35 32.37
C ILE A 317 26.40 -5.45 32.09
N PRO A 318 26.37 -4.19 32.58
CA PRO A 318 25.22 -3.32 32.40
C PRO A 318 25.13 -2.81 30.96
N GLY A 319 23.90 -2.60 30.48
CA GLY A 319 23.58 -2.15 29.12
C GLY A 319 24.38 -0.93 28.66
N LYS A 320 24.70 0.00 29.57
CA LYS A 320 25.53 1.20 29.29
C LYS A 320 26.92 0.92 28.72
N ARG A 321 27.41 -0.34 28.77
CA ARG A 321 28.67 -0.77 28.15
C ARG A 321 28.49 -1.24 26.70
N PHE A 322 27.27 -1.19 26.18
CA PHE A 322 26.90 -1.78 24.91
C PHE A 322 26.16 -0.81 24.00
N SER A 323 26.36 -0.98 22.70
CA SER A 323 25.41 -0.56 21.68
C SER A 323 24.94 -1.80 20.92
N ALA A 324 23.63 -1.98 20.79
CA ALA A 324 23.07 -3.13 20.09
C ALA A 324 22.98 -2.85 18.59
N PRO A 325 23.26 -3.84 17.72
CA PRO A 325 22.79 -3.76 16.35
C PRO A 325 21.27 -3.67 16.36
N ILE A 326 20.71 -2.94 15.39
CA ILE A 326 19.26 -2.86 15.22
C ILE A 326 18.75 -4.24 14.74
N SER A 327 17.66 -4.74 15.31
CA SER A 327 17.00 -5.98 14.85
C SER A 327 16.57 -5.85 13.39
N GLU A 328 16.41 -6.96 12.65
CA GLU A 328 15.94 -6.88 11.25
C GLU A 328 14.57 -6.17 11.17
N LYS A 329 13.68 -6.46 12.13
CA LYS A 329 12.36 -5.82 12.25
C LYS A 329 12.47 -4.32 12.41
N ASP A 330 13.30 -3.86 13.36
CA ASP A 330 13.48 -2.43 13.62
C ASP A 330 14.26 -1.75 12.48
N ALA A 331 15.18 -2.48 11.83
CA ALA A 331 15.91 -1.99 10.67
C ALA A 331 14.95 -1.71 9.51
N LEU A 332 13.97 -2.59 9.27
CA LEU A 332 12.90 -2.37 8.29
C LEU A 332 12.00 -1.19 8.66
N GLN A 333 11.68 -1.00 9.95
CA GLN A 333 10.92 0.16 10.42
C GLN A 333 11.72 1.48 10.27
N ASN A 334 13.04 1.39 10.36
CA ASN A 334 13.95 2.50 10.16
C ASN A 334 14.29 2.73 8.68
N LEU A 335 13.94 1.85 7.74
CA LEU A 335 14.13 2.18 6.33
C LEU A 335 13.23 3.35 5.95
N SER A 336 13.69 4.17 5.00
CA SER A 336 12.74 5.06 4.33
C SER A 336 11.65 4.21 3.66
N LEU A 337 10.42 4.73 3.58
CA LEU A 337 9.32 3.97 2.96
C LEU A 337 9.62 3.51 1.52
N PRO A 338 10.30 4.31 0.66
CA PRO A 338 10.74 3.84 -0.65
C PRO A 338 11.70 2.64 -0.58
N GLU A 339 12.70 2.68 0.31
CA GLU A 339 13.64 1.56 0.50
C GLU A 339 12.93 0.32 1.05
N ARG A 340 11.96 0.50 1.96
CA ARG A 340 11.15 -0.60 2.48
C ARG A 340 10.35 -1.25 1.35
N ILE A 341 9.63 -0.47 0.54
CA ILE A 341 8.89 -0.97 -0.63
C ILE A 341 9.81 -1.73 -1.58
N GLN A 342 10.98 -1.15 -1.89
CA GLN A 342 11.96 -1.78 -2.79
C GLN A 342 12.43 -3.13 -2.23
N LYS A 343 12.78 -3.18 -0.95
CA LYS A 343 13.39 -4.36 -0.32
C LYS A 343 12.39 -5.46 0.00
N THR A 344 11.20 -5.12 0.50
CA THR A 344 10.25 -6.11 1.03
C THR A 344 9.21 -6.58 0.03
N ILE A 345 8.97 -5.81 -1.04
CA ILE A 345 7.92 -6.12 -2.03
C ILE A 345 8.51 -6.23 -3.44
N ARG A 346 9.21 -5.19 -3.92
CA ARG A 346 9.69 -5.17 -5.31
C ARG A 346 10.78 -6.21 -5.58
N ALA A 347 11.82 -6.26 -4.75
CA ALA A 347 12.92 -7.21 -4.95
C ALA A 347 12.48 -8.69 -4.90
N PRO A 348 11.61 -9.12 -3.97
CA PRO A 348 11.05 -10.48 -4.02
C PRO A 348 10.27 -10.79 -5.30
N LEU A 349 9.50 -9.82 -5.83
CA LEU A 349 8.77 -9.99 -7.08
C LEU A 349 9.71 -10.11 -8.29
N GLU A 350 10.82 -9.37 -8.31
CA GLU A 350 11.84 -9.44 -9.37
C GLU A 350 12.67 -10.72 -9.32
N GLN A 351 12.93 -11.24 -8.12
CA GLN A 351 13.75 -12.44 -7.90
C GLN A 351 12.98 -13.74 -8.08
N ALA A 352 11.64 -13.69 -8.04
CA ALA A 352 10.81 -14.87 -8.21
C ALA A 352 10.92 -15.40 -9.65
N THR A 353 11.43 -16.62 -9.79
CA THR A 353 11.49 -17.32 -11.08
C THR A 353 10.13 -17.89 -11.47
N ASN A 354 9.31 -18.29 -10.48
CA ASN A 354 7.94 -18.81 -10.63
C ASN A 354 7.07 -18.36 -9.45
N SER A 355 5.73 -18.35 -9.63
CA SER A 355 4.75 -17.95 -8.61
C SER A 355 4.83 -18.76 -7.31
N ASP A 356 5.26 -20.02 -7.38
CA ASP A 356 5.31 -20.93 -6.22
C ASP A 356 6.38 -20.53 -5.20
N THR A 357 7.36 -19.72 -5.61
CA THR A 357 8.41 -19.19 -4.73
C THR A 357 7.98 -17.94 -3.96
N LEU A 358 6.85 -17.32 -4.34
CA LEU A 358 6.34 -16.10 -3.73
C LEU A 358 5.45 -16.39 -2.53
N ASN A 359 5.81 -15.82 -1.39
CA ASN A 359 4.92 -15.78 -0.24
C ASN A 359 3.91 -14.64 -0.39
N PHE A 360 2.80 -14.90 -1.09
CA PHE A 360 1.72 -13.93 -1.34
C PHE A 360 1.14 -13.32 -0.05
N GLU A 361 1.05 -14.11 1.02
CA GLU A 361 0.50 -13.65 2.30
C GLU A 361 1.42 -12.63 2.98
N LEU A 362 2.73 -12.91 2.99
CA LEU A 362 3.73 -11.98 3.48
C LEU A 362 3.71 -10.68 2.67
N LEU A 363 3.72 -10.77 1.34
CA LEU A 363 3.73 -9.59 0.46
C LEU A 363 2.45 -8.75 0.60
N THR A 364 1.29 -9.40 0.71
CA THR A 364 0.01 -8.72 0.95
C THR A 364 0.06 -7.95 2.27
N ARG A 365 0.55 -8.59 3.34
CA ARG A 365 0.66 -7.97 4.66
C ARG A 365 1.62 -6.78 4.65
N GLU A 366 2.79 -6.93 4.04
CA GLU A 366 3.76 -5.83 3.93
C GLU A 366 3.18 -4.65 3.14
N ALA A 367 2.46 -4.90 2.04
CA ALA A 367 1.83 -3.85 1.26
C ALA A 367 0.76 -3.09 2.07
N PHE A 368 -0.07 -3.80 2.86
CA PHE A 368 -1.02 -3.16 3.78
C PHE A 368 -0.33 -2.35 4.87
N GLU A 369 0.73 -2.88 5.49
CA GLU A 369 1.44 -2.17 6.54
C GLU A 369 2.11 -0.89 6.02
N VAL A 370 2.76 -0.97 4.85
CA VAL A 370 3.35 0.20 4.18
C VAL A 370 2.26 1.23 3.82
N SER A 371 1.10 0.80 3.32
CA SER A 371 -0.04 1.68 3.05
C SER A 371 -0.46 2.45 4.31
N ALA A 372 -0.63 1.75 5.44
CA ALA A 372 -0.98 2.37 6.71
C ALA A 372 0.09 3.37 7.20
N LEU A 373 1.38 3.03 7.06
CA LEU A 373 2.48 3.92 7.44
C LEU A 373 2.57 5.17 6.54
N LEU A 374 2.31 5.03 5.24
CA LEU A 374 2.24 6.15 4.31
C LEU A 374 1.09 7.10 4.69
N GLU A 375 -0.08 6.56 5.03
CA GLU A 375 -1.22 7.36 5.48
C GLU A 375 -0.92 8.08 6.81
N GLN A 376 -0.31 7.38 7.78
CA GLN A 376 0.09 7.99 9.04
C GLN A 376 1.14 9.09 8.86
N ASN A 377 2.09 8.90 7.94
CA ASN A 377 3.07 9.94 7.59
C ASN A 377 2.38 11.14 6.92
N PHE A 378 1.39 10.90 6.07
CA PHE A 378 0.59 11.95 5.47
C PHE A 378 -0.20 12.74 6.53
N ASP A 379 -0.83 12.06 7.49
CA ASP A 379 -1.53 12.72 8.60
C ASP A 379 -0.59 13.57 9.46
N ARG A 380 0.62 13.08 9.78
CA ARG A 380 1.64 13.86 10.51
C ARG A 380 2.12 15.08 9.71
N TYR A 381 2.29 14.92 8.41
CA TYR A 381 2.63 16.04 7.52
C TYR A 381 1.50 17.07 7.47
N ALA A 382 0.25 16.62 7.34
CA ALA A 382 -0.93 17.47 7.35
C ALA A 382 -1.03 18.28 8.64
N ASP A 383 -0.85 17.63 9.80
CA ASP A 383 -0.84 18.29 11.11
C ASP A 383 0.22 19.41 11.16
N SER A 384 1.43 19.11 10.71
CA SER A 384 2.52 20.10 10.62
C SER A 384 2.21 21.27 9.69
N LEU A 385 1.40 21.09 8.64
CA LEU A 385 0.95 22.19 7.77
C LEU A 385 -0.07 23.09 8.48
N LEU A 386 -0.95 22.53 9.29
CA LEU A 386 -1.96 23.30 10.03
C LEU A 386 -1.28 24.17 11.11
N ASP A 387 -0.27 23.63 11.77
CA ASP A 387 0.55 24.35 12.75
C ASP A 387 1.29 25.56 12.15
N GLN A 388 1.61 25.51 10.86
CA GLN A 388 2.27 26.61 10.14
C GLN A 388 1.35 27.82 9.89
N ASN A 389 0.05 27.72 10.23
CA ASN A 389 -0.94 28.80 10.07
C ASN A 389 -1.07 29.32 8.63
N ILE A 390 -1.06 28.41 7.65
CA ILE A 390 -1.26 28.74 6.24
C ILE A 390 -2.72 29.18 6.04
N ILE A 391 -2.95 30.48 5.84
CA ILE A 391 -4.28 31.10 5.85
C ILE A 391 -5.28 30.39 4.91
N PRO A 392 -4.98 30.17 3.61
CA PRO A 392 -5.94 29.53 2.70
C PRO A 392 -6.29 28.09 3.09
N LEU A 393 -5.34 27.37 3.72
CA LEU A 393 -5.54 25.99 4.16
C LEU A 393 -6.44 25.95 5.40
N ASN A 394 -6.17 26.81 6.37
CA ASN A 394 -6.96 26.89 7.60
C ASN A 394 -8.39 27.37 7.31
N GLU A 395 -8.56 28.32 6.39
CA GLU A 395 -9.88 28.76 5.95
C GLU A 395 -10.66 27.63 5.25
N ALA A 396 -10.00 26.86 4.38
CA ALA A 396 -10.63 25.73 3.72
C ALA A 396 -11.11 24.65 4.71
N ILE A 397 -10.32 24.38 5.75
CA ILE A 397 -10.69 23.43 6.80
C ILE A 397 -11.80 23.98 7.68
N ALA A 398 -11.73 25.25 8.09
CA ALA A 398 -12.80 25.88 8.85
C ALA A 398 -14.12 25.85 8.07
N ASN A 399 -14.08 26.12 6.77
CA ASN A 399 -15.23 25.99 5.88
C ASN A 399 -15.75 24.55 5.86
N PHE A 400 -14.89 23.55 5.70
CA PHE A 400 -15.27 22.14 5.75
C PHE A 400 -15.93 21.72 7.08
N GLU A 401 -15.40 22.18 8.21
CA GLU A 401 -15.89 21.87 9.56
C GLU A 401 -17.18 22.63 9.93
N ALA A 402 -17.44 23.76 9.27
CA ALA A 402 -18.69 24.50 9.44
C ALA A 402 -19.90 23.68 8.96
N PHE A 403 -19.73 22.84 7.93
CA PHE A 403 -20.79 22.00 7.39
C PHE A 403 -21.05 20.77 8.27
N SER A 404 -22.31 20.40 8.45
CA SER A 404 -22.67 19.11 9.05
C SER A 404 -22.38 17.95 8.09
N ARG A 405 -22.39 16.71 8.59
CA ARG A 405 -22.31 15.51 7.73
C ARG A 405 -23.42 15.50 6.67
N MET A 406 -24.61 15.98 7.02
CA MET A 406 -25.76 16.08 6.11
C MET A 406 -25.53 17.12 5.02
N ASP A 407 -25.01 18.29 5.38
CA ASP A 407 -24.70 19.34 4.42
C ASP A 407 -23.61 18.87 3.44
N ARG A 408 -22.56 18.21 3.96
CA ARG A 408 -21.50 17.62 3.13
C ARG A 408 -22.02 16.55 2.19
N ALA A 409 -22.82 15.61 2.68
CA ALA A 409 -23.42 14.57 1.84
C ALA A 409 -24.28 15.19 0.73
N THR A 410 -25.05 16.24 1.05
CA THR A 410 -25.88 16.93 0.07
C THR A 410 -25.03 17.69 -0.94
N ARG A 411 -23.94 18.37 -0.52
CA ARG A 411 -22.96 19.00 -1.42
C ARG A 411 -22.34 18.01 -2.41
N LEU A 412 -21.97 16.80 -1.97
CA LEU A 412 -21.40 15.77 -2.85
C LEU A 412 -22.41 15.26 -3.87
N LEU A 413 -23.65 15.04 -3.44
CA LEU A 413 -24.74 14.67 -4.35
C LEU A 413 -25.01 15.78 -5.38
N GLN A 414 -24.85 17.04 -4.98
CA GLN A 414 -25.10 18.25 -5.79
C GLN A 414 -23.91 18.74 -6.64
N HIS A 415 -22.74 18.11 -6.55
CA HIS A 415 -21.52 18.69 -7.13
C HIS A 415 -21.69 18.93 -8.64
N PRO A 416 -21.52 20.16 -9.16
CA PRO A 416 -21.95 20.52 -10.52
C PRO A 416 -21.18 19.79 -11.63
N THR A 417 -19.96 19.30 -11.34
CA THR A 417 -19.11 18.57 -12.30
C THR A 417 -18.87 17.11 -11.93
N HIS A 418 -19.13 16.72 -10.68
CA HIS A 418 -18.75 15.40 -10.13
C HIS A 418 -19.84 14.79 -9.25
N GLY A 419 -21.04 15.35 -9.28
CA GLY A 419 -22.15 14.93 -8.43
C GLY A 419 -22.73 13.63 -8.95
N PHE A 420 -22.91 12.67 -8.04
CA PHE A 420 -23.54 11.38 -8.35
C PHE A 420 -24.88 11.54 -9.07
N LEU A 421 -25.66 12.57 -8.73
CA LEU A 421 -26.99 12.77 -9.32
C LEU A 421 -26.93 13.19 -10.79
N GLU A 422 -25.89 13.91 -11.21
CA GLU A 422 -25.78 14.44 -12.57
C GLU A 422 -25.62 13.30 -13.60
N GLU A 423 -24.87 12.25 -13.25
CA GLU A 423 -24.66 11.07 -14.11
C GLU A 423 -25.97 10.33 -14.42
N PHE A 424 -26.90 10.29 -13.46
CA PHE A 424 -28.12 9.49 -13.56
C PHE A 424 -29.38 10.30 -13.86
N LYS A 425 -29.31 11.63 -13.92
CA LYS A 425 -30.50 12.50 -14.00
C LYS A 425 -31.38 12.23 -15.23
N ASP A 426 -30.76 11.88 -16.36
CA ASP A 426 -31.43 11.71 -17.65
C ASP A 426 -31.89 10.26 -17.88
N THR A 427 -31.30 9.31 -17.16
CA THR A 427 -31.52 7.87 -17.35
C THR A 427 -32.39 7.26 -16.24
N HIS A 428 -32.41 7.84 -15.05
CA HIS A 428 -33.08 7.30 -13.86
C HIS A 428 -34.06 8.30 -13.24
N ILE A 429 -34.95 7.77 -12.40
CA ILE A 429 -35.74 8.54 -11.46
C ILE A 429 -34.95 8.59 -10.16
N LEU A 430 -34.54 9.78 -9.74
CA LEU A 430 -33.72 10.00 -8.56
C LEU A 430 -34.56 10.58 -7.44
N GLU A 431 -34.42 10.03 -6.24
CA GLU A 431 -35.17 10.46 -5.06
C GLU A 431 -34.26 10.45 -3.83
N ILE A 432 -34.09 11.60 -3.17
CA ILE A 432 -33.34 11.72 -1.91
C ILE A 432 -34.34 11.83 -0.76
N ARG A 433 -34.21 10.94 0.21
CA ARG A 433 -35.04 10.90 1.41
C ARG A 433 -34.21 11.16 2.66
N ASN A 434 -34.74 12.00 3.54
CA ASN A 434 -34.22 12.11 4.89
C ASN A 434 -34.87 11.03 5.78
N LEU A 435 -34.06 10.24 6.47
CA LEU A 435 -34.48 9.40 7.58
C LEU A 435 -34.29 10.19 8.88
N SER A 436 -35.38 10.70 9.43
CA SER A 436 -35.38 11.36 10.73
C SER A 436 -36.44 10.72 11.63
N GLN A 437 -35.98 10.04 12.70
CA GLN A 437 -36.72 9.43 13.81
C GLN A 437 -37.98 8.59 13.47
N ASN A 438 -39.01 9.14 12.80
CA ASN A 438 -40.27 8.46 12.44
C ASN A 438 -40.83 8.81 11.04
N ALA A 439 -40.12 9.58 10.21
CA ALA A 439 -40.60 9.95 8.87
C ALA A 439 -39.51 9.83 7.80
N SER A 440 -39.90 9.37 6.60
CA SER A 440 -39.07 9.47 5.40
C SER A 440 -39.58 10.64 4.54
N LYS A 441 -38.96 11.82 4.73
CA LYS A 441 -39.34 13.02 3.98
C LYS A 441 -38.52 13.08 2.69
N VAL A 442 -39.18 13.23 1.55
CA VAL A 442 -38.49 13.51 0.29
C VAL A 442 -37.86 14.91 0.40
N ILE A 443 -36.53 14.96 0.31
CA ILE A 443 -35.75 16.20 0.30
C ILE A 443 -35.70 16.75 -1.12
N TRP A 444 -35.57 15.86 -2.11
CA TRP A 444 -35.45 16.21 -3.52
C TRP A 444 -35.76 15.02 -4.41
N ASP A 445 -36.31 15.28 -5.58
CA ASP A 445 -36.42 14.32 -6.68
C ASP A 445 -36.26 15.03 -8.03
N ASN A 446 -35.86 14.28 -9.06
CA ASN A 446 -35.64 14.84 -10.40
C ASN A 446 -36.92 14.89 -11.27
N GLN A 447 -38.10 14.69 -10.69
CA GLN A 447 -39.40 14.70 -11.38
C GLN A 447 -40.30 15.88 -10.99
N ALA A 448 -40.05 16.54 -9.86
CA ALA A 448 -40.86 17.64 -9.35
C ALA A 448 -40.62 18.95 -10.13
N ASP A 449 -41.69 19.53 -10.67
CA ASP A 449 -41.70 20.83 -11.40
C ASP A 449 -41.21 22.04 -10.56
N THR A 450 -41.07 21.89 -9.24
CA THR A 450 -40.86 22.99 -8.28
C THR A 450 -39.51 23.03 -7.58
N SER A 451 -38.57 22.12 -7.82
CA SER A 451 -37.30 22.16 -7.07
C SER A 451 -36.09 22.31 -7.97
N LYS A 452 -35.76 23.58 -8.30
CA LYS A 452 -34.33 23.90 -8.50
C LYS A 452 -33.66 23.60 -7.17
N PHE A 453 -33.01 22.45 -7.10
CA PHE A 453 -32.16 22.08 -5.98
C PHE A 453 -31.12 23.20 -5.84
N ASN A 454 -31.20 23.99 -4.76
CA ASN A 454 -30.33 25.16 -4.60
C ASN A 454 -28.88 24.65 -4.39
N PRO A 455 -27.95 24.90 -5.33
CA PRO A 455 -26.59 24.38 -5.25
C PRO A 455 -25.77 25.08 -4.15
N ILE A 456 -26.30 26.19 -3.62
CA ILE A 456 -25.67 26.95 -2.53
C ILE A 456 -26.22 26.43 -1.21
N ILE A 457 -25.48 25.51 -0.61
CA ILE A 457 -25.73 25.07 0.78
C ILE A 457 -24.93 26.01 1.70
N ASN A 458 -25.65 26.70 2.59
CA ASN A 458 -25.05 27.42 3.71
C ASN A 458 -24.87 26.44 4.88
N PRO A 459 -23.82 26.59 5.71
CA PRO A 459 -23.65 25.76 6.90
C PRO A 459 -24.85 25.92 7.85
N THR A 460 -25.34 24.80 8.38
CA THR A 460 -26.47 24.75 9.33
C THR A 460 -26.03 24.78 10.79
#